data_AF-A0A1B2J9N1-F1
#
_entry.id   AF-A0A1B2J9N1-F1
#
_cell.length_a   1.000
_cell.length_b   1.000
_cell.length_c   1.000
_cell.angle_alpha   90.00
_cell.angle_beta   90.00
_cell.angle_gamma   90.00
#
_symmetry.space_group_name_H-M   'P 1'
#
loop_
_entity.id
_entity.type
_entity.pdbx_description
1 polymer ?
#
loop_
_entity_poly.entity_id
_entity_poly.type
_entity_poly.pdbx_seq_one_letter_code
_entity_poly.pdbx_strand_id
1 'polypeptide(L)'
;MVLDKFKVLNLASSIDTICYSVNSGGDASRKQIFQSRNSFGVNFGSLFVLEKYIYGDIFIEGANCELDAVKNQIRSQGVSKTKALLDKHYQDYINDDDWRWLKDKGVEAIRIPVGYWHVDGGAFTSGTNFEKVSKVYADSWNILKEQYIEKANQHDIGVLLDLHALPSGANSSDHSGELLKRAGFWDSSSSILLATKVVEFIARDLSKYENLVGLQIVNESDFDNHAKNQKRYYTAAINAVRKVDPTLPVVISDGWWPDQWVQWISEQESRVKGPLGVVIDHHVYRCFSNDDRNKTPQQIIDNLDKDVLTNLSGTADFIVGEYSCVLDGRTWEKSKEDRNQVVALYGKTQSRIFQERAKSGSYFWTYKFEYGDGGEWGFRPMLERGCIERPAKLKGDLTDDQMNASLERRYSDHTNYWSQQCPNESFEHQRFKDGFVRGWRDALSFAKFNGSRLGRVDAWKKTRVDQHIKDRGGGKYVWEYEQGLQQGISEYEAQASS
;
A
#
# COMPACT_ATOMS: atom_id res chain seq x y z
N MET A 1 29.54 9.74 15.69
CA MET A 1 29.56 9.95 14.21
C MET A 1 30.33 8.87 13.45
N VAL A 2 31.56 8.48 13.83
CA VAL A 2 32.31 7.39 13.14
C VAL A 2 31.70 6.01 13.40
N LEU A 3 31.30 5.70 14.64
CA LEU A 3 30.62 4.44 15.00
C LEU A 3 29.26 4.23 14.29
N ASP A 4 28.51 5.31 14.05
CA ASP A 4 27.24 5.23 13.32
C ASP A 4 27.45 4.99 11.81
N LYS A 5 28.49 5.57 11.20
CA LYS A 5 28.87 5.25 9.80
C LYS A 5 29.19 3.77 9.63
N PHE A 6 29.86 3.15 10.60
CA PHE A 6 30.14 1.70 10.60
C PHE A 6 28.87 0.85 10.75
N LYS A 7 27.88 1.28 11.54
CA LYS A 7 26.58 0.58 11.64
C LYS A 7 25.76 0.66 10.35
N VAL A 8 25.83 1.78 9.61
CA VAL A 8 25.12 1.96 8.32
C VAL A 8 25.85 1.22 7.18
N LEU A 9 27.18 1.13 7.23
CA LEU A 9 27.98 0.33 6.27
C LEU A 9 27.80 -1.18 6.48
N ASN A 10 27.43 -1.62 7.70
CA ASN A 10 27.00 -2.98 8.05
C ASN A 10 25.47 -3.16 8.03
N LEU A 11 24.70 -2.25 7.39
CA LEU A 11 23.30 -2.54 7.07
C LEU A 11 23.32 -3.81 6.23
N ALA A 12 22.79 -4.90 6.80
CA ALA A 12 22.86 -6.22 6.23
C ALA A 12 22.47 -6.17 4.74
N SER A 13 23.21 -6.92 3.91
CA SER A 13 22.82 -7.16 2.52
C SER A 13 21.64 -8.14 2.41
N SER A 14 21.18 -8.65 3.55
CA SER A 14 20.06 -9.56 3.73
C SER A 14 19.03 -8.98 4.69
N ILE A 15 17.76 -9.25 4.39
CA ILE A 15 16.70 -9.18 5.39
C ILE A 15 16.83 -10.46 6.22
N ASP A 16 16.98 -10.34 7.54
CA ASP A 16 17.27 -11.50 8.40
C ASP A 16 16.02 -12.01 9.14
N THR A 17 14.86 -11.38 8.92
CA THR A 17 13.62 -11.65 9.65
C THR A 17 12.44 -11.86 8.71
N ILE A 18 11.71 -12.96 8.92
CA ILE A 18 10.47 -13.29 8.23
C ILE A 18 9.27 -12.55 8.86
N CYS A 19 8.22 -12.34 8.09
CA CYS A 19 6.96 -11.72 8.51
C CYS A 19 5.81 -12.71 8.33
N TYR A 20 5.42 -13.39 9.41
CA TYR A 20 4.24 -14.25 9.37
C TYR A 20 2.97 -13.42 9.31
N SER A 21 2.18 -13.65 8.25
CA SER A 21 0.91 -12.92 8.06
C SER A 21 -0.23 -13.50 8.90
N VAL A 22 -0.07 -14.71 9.43
CA VAL A 22 -1.06 -15.39 10.27
C VAL A 22 -0.38 -16.28 11.32
N ASN A 23 -1.00 -16.40 12.51
CA ASN A 23 -0.54 -17.29 13.57
C ASN A 23 -0.76 -18.77 13.19
N SER A 24 0.02 -19.67 13.78
CA SER A 24 -0.07 -21.11 13.49
C SER A 24 -1.43 -21.69 13.89
N GLY A 25 -2.08 -22.41 12.97
CA GLY A 25 -3.28 -23.22 13.22
C GLY A 25 -4.61 -22.48 13.43
N GLY A 26 -4.61 -21.16 13.60
CA GLY A 26 -5.81 -20.36 13.90
C GLY A 26 -6.40 -19.60 12.71
N ASP A 27 -7.62 -19.10 12.92
CA ASP A 27 -8.24 -18.07 12.08
C ASP A 27 -7.52 -16.73 12.25
N ALA A 28 -7.69 -15.84 11.27
CA ALA A 28 -7.08 -14.53 11.28
C ALA A 28 -7.58 -13.69 12.47
N SER A 29 -6.67 -13.13 13.27
CA SER A 29 -7.02 -12.09 14.25
C SER A 29 -7.47 -10.81 13.55
N ARG A 30 -8.17 -9.91 14.26
CA ARG A 30 -8.59 -8.60 13.72
C ARG A 30 -7.42 -7.80 13.14
N LYS A 31 -6.28 -7.74 13.85
CA LYS A 31 -5.04 -7.11 13.36
C LYS A 31 -4.56 -7.74 12.04
N GLN A 32 -4.56 -9.07 11.94
CA GLN A 32 -4.16 -9.78 10.71
C GLN A 32 -5.15 -9.56 9.56
N ILE A 33 -6.45 -9.45 9.85
CA ILE A 33 -7.45 -9.11 8.83
C ILE A 33 -7.17 -7.71 8.27
N PHE A 34 -6.95 -6.70 9.12
CA PHE A 34 -6.58 -5.36 8.65
C PHE A 34 -5.30 -5.37 7.83
N GLN A 35 -4.27 -6.09 8.29
CA GLN A 35 -2.97 -6.14 7.65
C GLN A 35 -2.92 -6.98 6.37
N SER A 36 -3.93 -7.80 6.08
CA SER A 36 -3.90 -8.72 4.93
C SER A 36 -5.13 -8.66 4.04
N ARG A 37 -6.16 -7.88 4.37
CA ARG A 37 -7.34 -7.75 3.51
C ARG A 37 -7.04 -6.90 2.29
N ASN A 38 -7.79 -7.14 1.21
CA ASN A 38 -7.88 -6.19 0.12
C ASN A 38 -8.39 -4.86 0.68
N SER A 39 -7.79 -3.76 0.23
CA SER A 39 -8.16 -2.42 0.65
C SER A 39 -8.75 -1.65 -0.52
N PHE A 40 -10.07 -1.42 -0.52
CA PHE A 40 -10.65 -0.33 -1.29
C PHE A 40 -10.43 0.98 -0.54
N GLY A 41 -9.49 1.80 -1.01
CA GLY A 41 -9.00 2.94 -0.24
C GLY A 41 -8.93 4.26 -0.97
N VAL A 42 -8.58 5.29 -0.20
CA VAL A 42 -8.40 6.67 -0.66
C VAL A 42 -7.24 7.33 0.07
N ASN A 43 -6.53 8.22 -0.62
CA ASN A 43 -5.48 9.04 -0.05
C ASN A 43 -6.04 10.28 0.65
N PHE A 44 -5.48 10.62 1.81
CA PHE A 44 -5.69 11.91 2.46
C PHE A 44 -4.56 12.86 2.07
N GLY A 45 -4.51 13.20 0.77
CA GLY A 45 -3.51 14.12 0.21
C GLY A 45 -3.68 15.53 0.76
N SER A 46 -2.57 16.25 0.93
CA SER A 46 -2.52 17.54 1.61
C SER A 46 -3.03 17.58 3.04
N LEU A 47 -3.24 16.43 3.70
CA LEU A 47 -3.53 16.42 5.14
C LEU A 47 -2.29 16.84 5.93
N PHE A 48 -1.23 16.02 5.96
CA PHE A 48 0.01 16.35 6.67
C PHE A 48 1.09 16.89 5.74
N VAL A 49 1.32 16.26 4.58
CA VAL A 49 2.25 16.77 3.56
C VAL A 49 1.51 17.68 2.61
N LEU A 50 1.81 18.98 2.63
CA LEU A 50 1.06 20.01 1.92
C LEU A 50 1.42 20.06 0.42
N GLU A 51 0.39 20.09 -0.43
CA GLU A 51 0.51 20.31 -1.87
C GLU A 51 -0.42 21.46 -2.30
N LYS A 52 0.19 22.44 -2.97
CA LYS A 52 -0.45 23.71 -3.29
C LYS A 52 -1.69 23.60 -4.17
N TYR A 53 -1.76 22.58 -5.04
CA TYR A 53 -2.91 22.40 -5.93
C TYR A 53 -4.12 21.73 -5.25
N ILE A 54 -3.94 21.16 -4.05
CA ILE A 54 -5.02 20.56 -3.25
C ILE A 54 -5.46 21.53 -2.14
N TYR A 55 -4.50 22.05 -1.37
CA TYR A 55 -4.70 23.07 -0.33
C TYR A 55 -3.70 24.21 -0.52
N GLY A 56 -4.19 25.33 -1.06
CA GLY A 56 -3.38 26.46 -1.52
C GLY A 56 -3.22 27.58 -0.50
N ASP A 57 -4.17 27.79 0.42
CA ASP A 57 -4.18 29.01 1.26
C ASP A 57 -2.96 29.14 2.19
N ILE A 58 -2.36 28.01 2.59
CA ILE A 58 -1.15 28.00 3.41
C ILE A 58 0.06 28.53 2.63
N PHE A 59 0.06 28.44 1.29
CA PHE A 59 1.16 28.83 0.41
C PHE A 59 1.14 30.33 0.08
N ILE A 60 1.77 31.12 0.95
CA ILE A 60 1.94 32.57 0.76
C ILE A 60 3.28 32.92 0.09
N GLU A 61 3.38 34.16 -0.41
CA GLU A 61 4.61 34.74 -0.97
C GLU A 61 5.26 33.88 -2.09
N GLY A 62 4.43 33.20 -2.89
CA GLY A 62 4.89 32.40 -4.03
C GLY A 62 5.58 31.08 -3.65
N ALA A 63 5.40 30.59 -2.41
CA ALA A 63 5.86 29.25 -2.01
C ALA A 63 5.29 28.18 -2.94
N ASN A 64 6.11 27.17 -3.24
CA ASN A 64 5.74 26.03 -4.09
C ASN A 64 6.05 24.68 -3.43
N CYS A 65 6.56 24.67 -2.19
CA CYS A 65 6.70 23.47 -1.37
C CYS A 65 6.42 23.82 0.10
N GLU A 66 6.13 22.79 0.90
CA GLU A 66 5.74 22.95 2.31
C GLU A 66 6.80 23.69 3.14
N LEU A 67 8.07 23.36 2.97
CA LEU A 67 9.15 24.01 3.71
C LEU A 67 9.16 25.53 3.50
N ASP A 68 8.96 25.97 2.26
CA ASP A 68 8.93 27.39 1.93
C ASP A 68 7.63 28.04 2.43
N ALA A 69 6.49 27.36 2.28
CA ALA A 69 5.21 27.85 2.80
C ALA A 69 5.29 28.10 4.31
N VAL A 70 5.81 27.14 5.07
CA VAL A 70 5.94 27.23 6.53
C VAL A 70 6.97 28.30 6.93
N LYS A 71 8.10 28.43 6.23
CA LYS A 71 9.04 29.53 6.47
C LYS A 71 8.39 30.89 6.25
N ASN A 72 7.64 31.05 5.17
CA ASN A 72 6.96 32.31 4.84
C ASN A 72 5.90 32.64 5.90
N GLN A 73 5.11 31.65 6.32
CA GLN A 73 4.14 31.79 7.41
C GLN A 73 4.82 32.21 8.73
N ILE A 74 5.93 31.56 9.11
CA ILE A 74 6.69 31.94 10.32
C ILE A 74 7.21 33.37 10.23
N ARG A 75 7.70 33.82 9.07
CA ARG A 75 8.13 35.23 8.89
C ARG A 75 6.97 36.21 9.03
N SER A 76 5.80 35.86 8.49
CA SER A 76 4.61 36.72 8.48
C SER A 76 3.94 36.83 9.85
N GLN A 77 3.73 35.71 10.54
CA GLN A 77 2.89 35.65 11.74
C GLN A 77 3.54 35.01 12.98
N GLY A 78 4.77 34.50 12.85
CA GLY A 78 5.51 33.87 13.94
C GLY A 78 5.12 32.42 14.20
N VAL A 79 6.01 31.69 14.89
CA VAL A 79 5.92 30.23 15.11
C VAL A 79 4.59 29.80 15.73
N SER A 80 4.13 30.50 16.78
CA SER A 80 2.89 30.11 17.49
C SER A 80 1.64 30.20 16.62
N LYS A 81 1.53 31.23 15.76
CA LYS A 81 0.39 31.38 14.86
C LYS A 81 0.47 30.42 13.67
N THR A 82 1.67 30.19 13.12
CA THR A 82 1.88 29.16 12.09
C THR A 82 1.53 27.77 12.61
N LYS A 83 1.94 27.44 13.84
CA LYS A 83 1.55 26.19 14.49
C LYS A 83 0.03 26.06 14.59
N ALA A 84 -0.66 27.08 15.12
CA ALA A 84 -2.11 27.07 15.24
C ALA A 84 -2.83 26.95 13.88
N LEU A 85 -2.27 27.57 12.83
CA LEU A 85 -2.76 27.43 11.45
C LEU A 85 -2.67 25.97 10.97
N LEU A 86 -1.52 25.32 11.15
CA LEU A 86 -1.32 23.93 10.75
C LEU A 86 -2.16 22.96 11.59
N ASP A 87 -2.20 23.13 12.91
CA ASP A 87 -3.02 22.30 13.79
C ASP A 87 -4.49 22.37 13.40
N LYS A 88 -5.00 23.59 13.09
CA LYS A 88 -6.36 23.78 12.63
C LYS A 88 -6.61 23.05 11.30
N HIS A 89 -5.67 23.16 10.35
CA HIS A 89 -5.75 22.41 9.10
C HIS A 89 -5.83 20.90 9.34
N TYR A 90 -4.96 20.34 10.19
CA TYR A 90 -4.97 18.92 10.52
C TYR A 90 -6.24 18.48 11.25
N GLN A 91 -6.87 19.35 12.04
CA GLN A 91 -8.10 19.05 12.79
C GLN A 91 -9.37 19.17 11.93
N ASP A 92 -9.41 20.11 11.00
CA ASP A 92 -10.59 20.40 10.18
C ASP A 92 -10.62 19.61 8.86
N TYR A 93 -9.54 18.91 8.51
CA TYR A 93 -9.48 18.10 7.28
C TYR A 93 -10.52 16.98 7.24
N ILE A 94 -11.04 16.49 8.37
CA ILE A 94 -12.13 15.51 8.33
C ILE A 94 -13.05 15.70 9.53
N ASN A 95 -14.36 15.51 9.34
CA ASN A 95 -15.34 15.54 10.42
C ASN A 95 -16.11 14.19 10.54
N ASP A 96 -17.03 14.08 11.49
CA ASP A 96 -17.78 12.84 11.72
C ASP A 96 -18.72 12.46 10.54
N ASP A 97 -19.18 13.42 9.73
CA ASP A 97 -19.96 13.12 8.52
C ASP A 97 -19.10 12.48 7.44
N ASP A 98 -17.85 12.94 7.29
CA ASP A 98 -16.89 12.35 6.39
C ASP A 98 -16.58 10.90 6.75
N TRP A 99 -16.36 10.60 8.04
CA TRP A 99 -16.14 9.23 8.50
C TRP A 99 -17.34 8.31 8.25
N ARG A 100 -18.56 8.80 8.50
CA ARG A 100 -19.80 8.09 8.14
C ARG A 100 -19.87 7.83 6.65
N TRP A 101 -19.62 8.85 5.83
CA TRP A 101 -19.66 8.73 4.37
C TRP A 101 -18.65 7.70 3.87
N LEU A 102 -17.40 7.71 4.38
CA LEU A 102 -16.39 6.72 4.00
C LEU A 102 -16.86 5.29 4.31
N LYS A 103 -17.42 5.09 5.51
CA LYS A 103 -17.96 3.79 5.92
C LYS A 103 -19.14 3.36 5.04
N ASP A 104 -20.09 4.24 4.78
CA ASP A 104 -21.29 3.97 3.98
C ASP A 104 -20.95 3.66 2.52
N LYS A 105 -19.91 4.31 1.98
CA LYS A 105 -19.38 4.02 0.64
C LYS A 105 -18.51 2.78 0.56
N GLY A 106 -18.26 2.13 1.70
CA GLY A 106 -17.52 0.87 1.79
C GLY A 106 -16.01 1.02 1.67
N VAL A 107 -15.45 2.19 2.01
CA VAL A 107 -14.00 2.38 2.13
C VAL A 107 -13.47 1.49 3.24
N GLU A 108 -12.40 0.75 2.94
CA GLU A 108 -11.77 -0.20 3.85
C GLU A 108 -10.44 0.32 4.40
N ALA A 109 -9.77 1.24 3.72
CA ALA A 109 -8.56 1.85 4.25
C ALA A 109 -8.37 3.28 3.76
N ILE A 110 -7.63 4.06 4.54
CA ILE A 110 -7.10 5.37 4.12
C ILE A 110 -5.58 5.30 4.07
N ARG A 111 -4.98 5.97 3.08
CA ARG A 111 -3.52 6.18 2.99
C ARG A 111 -3.22 7.60 3.45
N ILE A 112 -2.32 7.74 4.43
CA ILE A 112 -1.98 9.04 5.02
C ILE A 112 -0.50 9.35 4.75
N PRO A 113 -0.21 10.28 3.82
CA PRO A 113 1.12 10.84 3.63
C PRO A 113 1.58 11.62 4.87
N VAL A 114 2.77 11.32 5.39
CA VAL A 114 3.45 12.09 6.44
C VAL A 114 4.91 12.35 6.06
N GLY A 115 5.40 13.56 6.33
CA GLY A 115 6.83 13.86 6.27
C GLY A 115 7.55 13.47 7.56
N TYR A 116 8.85 13.17 7.49
CA TYR A 116 9.67 12.85 8.68
C TYR A 116 9.65 13.94 9.77
N TRP A 117 9.31 15.19 9.41
CA TRP A 117 9.18 16.31 10.33
C TRP A 117 7.89 16.31 11.17
N HIS A 118 6.91 15.47 10.85
CA HIS A 118 5.72 15.26 11.68
C HIS A 118 5.97 14.24 12.79
N VAL A 119 6.85 13.27 12.53
CA VAL A 119 7.06 12.10 13.40
C VAL A 119 7.61 12.54 14.75
N ASP A 120 6.97 12.05 15.81
CA ASP A 120 7.28 12.40 17.21
C ASP A 120 7.35 13.93 17.45
N GLY A 121 6.44 14.67 16.82
CA GLY A 121 6.35 16.13 16.98
C GLY A 121 7.59 16.87 16.43
N GLY A 122 8.26 16.31 15.42
CA GLY A 122 9.43 16.93 14.79
C GLY A 122 10.77 16.57 15.43
N ALA A 123 10.83 15.54 16.28
CA ALA A 123 12.06 15.08 16.92
C ALA A 123 13.14 14.59 15.91
N PHE A 124 12.73 14.17 14.71
CA PHE A 124 13.62 13.65 13.68
C PHE A 124 14.11 14.70 12.68
N THR A 125 14.15 15.98 13.06
CA THR A 125 14.51 17.08 12.15
C THR A 125 15.96 17.59 12.28
N SER A 126 16.72 17.15 13.29
CA SER A 126 18.10 17.62 13.50
C SER A 126 19.01 17.30 12.31
N GLY A 127 19.78 18.30 11.85
CA GLY A 127 20.67 18.21 10.70
C GLY A 127 19.97 18.29 9.34
N THR A 128 18.68 18.64 9.31
CA THR A 128 17.87 18.75 8.08
C THR A 128 17.38 20.18 7.84
N ASN A 129 16.82 20.44 6.66
CA ASN A 129 16.24 21.74 6.34
C ASN A 129 15.00 22.10 7.17
N PHE A 130 14.33 21.09 7.76
CA PHE A 130 13.16 21.28 8.61
C PHE A 130 13.50 21.59 10.07
N GLU A 131 14.77 21.48 10.49
CA GLU A 131 15.19 21.68 11.90
C GLU A 131 14.68 23.00 12.48
N LYS A 132 14.81 24.10 11.71
CA LYS A 132 14.46 25.45 12.15
C LYS A 132 12.96 25.72 12.23
N VAL A 133 12.15 24.90 11.57
CA VAL A 133 10.68 25.05 11.53
C VAL A 133 9.95 23.98 12.34
N SER A 134 10.66 22.97 12.85
CA SER A 134 10.13 21.79 13.54
C SER A 134 9.05 22.07 14.60
N LYS A 135 9.20 23.17 15.35
CA LYS A 135 8.27 23.55 16.43
C LYS A 135 6.82 23.74 15.98
N VAL A 136 6.57 24.01 14.69
CA VAL A 136 5.20 24.15 14.16
C VAL A 136 4.47 22.81 14.02
N TYR A 137 5.18 21.68 14.09
CA TYR A 137 4.61 20.33 13.94
C TYR A 137 4.46 19.59 15.27
N ALA A 138 4.67 20.25 16.41
CA ALA A 138 4.79 19.60 17.72
C ALA A 138 3.59 18.70 18.09
N ASP A 139 2.36 19.06 17.66
CA ASP A 139 1.15 18.32 17.99
C ASP A 139 0.68 17.38 16.86
N SER A 140 1.28 17.48 15.66
CA SER A 140 0.84 16.76 14.46
C SER A 140 0.79 15.24 14.65
N TRP A 141 1.77 14.67 15.37
CA TRP A 141 1.81 13.23 15.63
C TRP A 141 0.70 12.74 16.56
N ASN A 142 0.31 13.55 17.55
CA ASN A 142 -0.83 13.20 18.41
C ASN A 142 -2.15 13.38 17.68
N ILE A 143 -2.28 14.43 16.86
CA ILE A 143 -3.42 14.63 15.97
C ILE A 143 -3.59 13.43 15.01
N LEU A 144 -2.52 12.93 14.38
CA LEU A 144 -2.54 11.71 13.56
C LEU A 144 -3.17 10.53 14.34
N LYS A 145 -2.69 10.27 15.55
CA LYS A 145 -3.14 9.13 16.36
C LYS A 145 -4.61 9.26 16.74
N GLU A 146 -5.00 10.39 17.32
CA GLU A 146 -6.33 10.60 17.90
C GLU A 146 -7.41 10.84 16.82
N GLN A 147 -7.14 11.70 15.85
CA GLN A 147 -8.14 12.13 14.85
C GLN A 147 -8.22 11.19 13.65
N TYR A 148 -7.18 10.39 13.38
CA TYR A 148 -7.14 9.55 12.18
C TYR A 148 -7.04 8.07 12.50
N ILE A 149 -6.03 7.62 13.26
CA ILE A 149 -5.85 6.18 13.51
C ILE A 149 -6.98 5.64 14.41
N GLU A 150 -7.26 6.30 15.52
CA GLU A 150 -8.30 5.89 16.46
C GLU A 150 -9.71 6.06 15.87
N LYS A 151 -9.98 7.18 15.20
CA LYS A 151 -11.25 7.41 14.49
C LYS A 151 -11.48 6.39 13.38
N ALA A 152 -10.49 6.12 12.52
CA ALA A 152 -10.62 5.09 11.49
C ALA A 152 -10.94 3.71 12.10
N ASN A 153 -10.32 3.37 13.24
CA ASN A 153 -10.58 2.11 13.94
C ASN A 153 -12.04 2.00 14.42
N GLN A 154 -12.66 3.09 14.86
CA GLN A 154 -14.08 3.13 15.26
C GLN A 154 -15.04 2.82 14.11
N HIS A 155 -14.58 2.99 12.86
CA HIS A 155 -15.34 2.70 11.64
C HIS A 155 -14.90 1.40 10.94
N ASP A 156 -14.02 0.60 11.55
CA ASP A 156 -13.34 -0.55 10.92
C ASP A 156 -12.61 -0.18 9.61
N ILE A 157 -12.05 1.03 9.55
CA ILE A 157 -11.22 1.53 8.46
C ILE A 157 -9.74 1.36 8.87
N GLY A 158 -8.96 0.78 7.96
CA GLY A 158 -7.53 0.61 8.11
C GLY A 158 -6.76 1.89 7.79
N VAL A 159 -5.55 2.04 8.33
CA VAL A 159 -4.64 3.13 8.00
C VAL A 159 -3.36 2.56 7.42
N LEU A 160 -3.06 2.92 6.16
CA LEU A 160 -1.73 2.79 5.58
C LEU A 160 -0.99 4.10 5.85
N LEU A 161 0.01 4.06 6.73
CA LEU A 161 0.83 5.24 6.99
C LEU A 161 1.97 5.29 5.98
N ASP A 162 2.10 6.41 5.28
CA ASP A 162 3.09 6.60 4.24
C ASP A 162 4.12 7.64 4.64
N LEU A 163 5.39 7.22 4.78
CA LEU A 163 6.51 8.13 4.96
C LEU A 163 6.83 8.78 3.61
N HIS A 164 6.02 9.77 3.28
CA HIS A 164 5.93 10.37 1.97
C HIS A 164 7.15 11.22 1.61
N ALA A 165 7.76 11.84 2.62
CA ALA A 165 8.94 12.66 2.46
C ALA A 165 10.10 12.19 3.34
N LEU A 166 11.24 11.93 2.71
CA LEU A 166 12.48 11.52 3.35
C LEU A 166 13.47 12.69 3.46
N PRO A 167 14.39 12.68 4.45
CA PRO A 167 15.42 13.71 4.56
C PRO A 167 16.26 13.78 3.28
N SER A 168 16.40 14.99 2.70
CA SER A 168 17.12 15.19 1.43
C SER A 168 16.42 14.62 0.18
N GLY A 169 15.15 14.21 0.26
CA GLY A 169 14.31 13.80 -0.85
C GLY A 169 14.69 12.47 -1.51
N ALA A 170 13.71 11.55 -1.58
CA ALA A 170 13.81 10.31 -2.38
C ALA A 170 13.56 10.56 -3.88
N ASN A 171 12.93 11.70 -4.20
CA ASN A 171 12.78 12.30 -5.51
C ASN A 171 13.01 13.82 -5.40
N SER A 172 12.83 14.56 -6.50
CA SER A 172 13.00 16.01 -6.57
C SER A 172 11.70 16.83 -6.55
N SER A 173 10.55 16.17 -6.50
CA SER A 173 9.24 16.79 -6.62
C SER A 173 8.84 17.57 -5.36
N ASP A 174 7.97 18.57 -5.53
CA ASP A 174 7.46 19.43 -4.46
C ASP A 174 6.69 18.68 -3.37
N HIS A 175 6.00 17.61 -3.73
CA HIS A 175 5.29 16.73 -2.78
C HIS A 175 6.25 15.99 -1.82
N SER A 176 7.58 16.07 -1.99
CA SER A 176 8.56 15.69 -0.96
C SER A 176 8.74 16.75 0.15
N GLY A 177 7.96 17.83 0.13
CA GLY A 177 7.98 18.93 1.11
C GLY A 177 9.12 19.94 0.94
N GLU A 178 10.12 19.64 0.12
CA GLU A 178 11.18 20.57 -0.29
C GLU A 178 11.50 20.41 -1.78
N LEU A 179 11.67 21.53 -2.49
CA LEU A 179 12.08 21.53 -3.90
C LEU A 179 13.59 21.30 -4.02
N LEU A 180 13.97 20.18 -4.63
CA LEU A 180 15.36 19.77 -4.77
C LEU A 180 15.79 19.72 -6.23
N LYS A 181 17.07 19.95 -6.50
CA LYS A 181 17.63 19.78 -7.85
C LYS A 181 17.83 18.31 -8.23
N ARG A 182 17.95 17.43 -7.23
CA ARG A 182 18.14 15.98 -7.36
C ARG A 182 17.73 15.30 -6.04
N ALA A 183 17.36 14.02 -6.09
CA ALA A 183 17.20 13.20 -4.88
C ALA A 183 18.56 13.03 -4.17
N GLY A 184 18.70 13.68 -3.01
CA GLY A 184 19.91 13.59 -2.19
C GLY A 184 19.90 12.42 -1.21
N PHE A 185 18.73 11.83 -0.94
CA PHE A 185 18.56 10.76 0.05
C PHE A 185 19.45 9.54 -0.23
N TRP A 186 19.43 9.05 -1.47
CA TRP A 186 20.08 7.79 -1.86
C TRP A 186 21.61 7.81 -1.69
N ASP A 187 22.23 8.99 -1.79
CA ASP A 187 23.67 9.18 -1.62
C ASP A 187 24.08 9.52 -0.17
N SER A 188 23.11 9.80 0.70
CA SER A 188 23.34 10.32 2.04
C SER A 188 23.18 9.23 3.10
N SER A 189 24.30 8.69 3.58
CA SER A 189 24.27 7.70 4.67
C SER A 189 23.67 8.25 5.97
N SER A 190 23.78 9.56 6.22
CA SER A 190 23.11 10.21 7.37
C SER A 190 21.59 10.29 7.17
N SER A 191 21.12 10.58 5.96
CA SER A 191 19.69 10.63 5.65
C SER A 191 19.07 9.24 5.72
N ILE A 192 19.74 8.21 5.17
CA ILE A 192 19.33 6.81 5.29
C ILE A 192 19.22 6.37 6.75
N LEU A 193 20.22 6.71 7.58
CA LEU A 193 20.19 6.38 9.00
C LEU A 193 19.05 7.09 9.74
N LEU A 194 18.81 8.36 9.43
CA LEU A 194 17.73 9.14 10.02
C LEU A 194 16.37 8.54 9.64
N ALA A 195 16.13 8.27 8.36
CA ALA A 195 14.89 7.61 7.90
C ALA A 195 14.70 6.22 8.52
N THR A 196 15.77 5.44 8.66
CA THR A 196 15.71 4.12 9.33
C THR A 196 15.25 4.25 10.79
N LYS A 197 15.73 5.28 11.52
CA LYS A 197 15.28 5.56 12.89
C LYS A 197 13.82 6.03 12.93
N VAL A 198 13.40 6.82 11.94
CA VAL A 198 12.02 7.28 11.80
C VAL A 198 11.07 6.09 11.64
N VAL A 199 11.33 5.17 10.70
CA VAL A 199 10.45 4.00 10.49
C VAL A 199 10.47 3.02 11.67
N GLU A 200 11.61 2.86 12.37
CA GLU A 200 11.67 2.09 13.62
C GLU A 200 10.78 2.70 14.71
N PHE A 201 10.82 4.03 14.86
CA PHE A 201 9.98 4.73 15.81
C PHE A 201 8.50 4.59 15.46
N ILE A 202 8.12 4.83 14.21
CA ILE A 202 6.73 4.71 13.74
C ILE A 202 6.20 3.31 14.04
N ALA A 203 6.92 2.27 13.63
CA ALA A 203 6.50 0.89 13.84
C ALA A 203 6.32 0.56 15.34
N ARG A 204 7.20 1.08 16.20
CA ARG A 204 7.13 0.88 17.65
C ARG A 204 5.94 1.62 18.28
N ASP A 205 5.82 2.92 18.03
CA ASP A 205 4.80 3.79 18.64
C ASP A 205 3.38 3.38 18.22
N LEU A 206 3.24 2.93 16.97
CA LEU A 206 1.94 2.57 16.40
C LEU A 206 1.60 1.07 16.51
N SER A 207 2.50 0.24 17.04
CA SER A 207 2.31 -1.23 17.15
C SER A 207 1.03 -1.67 17.87
N LYS A 208 0.50 -0.82 18.77
CA LYS A 208 -0.73 -1.03 19.54
C LYS A 208 -2.01 -0.88 18.72
N TYR A 209 -1.97 -0.24 17.56
CA TYR A 209 -3.16 0.00 16.73
C TYR A 209 -3.38 -1.18 15.77
N GLU A 210 -4.43 -1.96 16.01
CA GLU A 210 -4.75 -3.13 15.19
C GLU A 210 -5.11 -2.78 13.73
N ASN A 211 -5.61 -1.56 13.50
CA ASN A 211 -6.03 -1.09 12.17
C ASN A 211 -4.89 -0.46 11.36
N LEU A 212 -3.64 -0.49 11.84
CA LEU A 212 -2.49 -0.13 11.02
C LEU A 212 -2.22 -1.25 9.99
N VAL A 213 -2.60 -1.02 8.73
CA VAL A 213 -2.55 -2.05 7.68
C VAL A 213 -1.15 -2.22 7.11
N GLY A 214 -0.31 -1.19 7.22
CA GLY A 214 1.07 -1.21 6.76
C GLY A 214 1.79 0.11 7.01
N LEU A 215 3.09 0.09 6.81
CA LEU A 215 3.97 1.25 6.82
C LEU A 215 4.70 1.34 5.47
N GLN A 216 4.40 2.36 4.68
CA GLN A 216 5.15 2.68 3.47
C GLN A 216 6.40 3.47 3.86
N ILE A 217 7.57 2.90 3.58
CA ILE A 217 8.86 3.44 4.05
C ILE A 217 9.43 4.51 3.11
N VAL A 218 8.83 4.65 1.93
CA VAL A 218 9.09 5.70 0.94
C VAL A 218 7.92 5.75 -0.05
N ASN A 219 7.45 6.95 -0.41
CA ASN A 219 6.39 7.15 -1.39
C ASN A 219 6.85 6.86 -2.84
N GLU A 220 7.57 7.80 -3.45
CA GLU A 220 8.01 7.71 -4.84
C GLU A 220 9.54 7.77 -4.90
N SER A 221 10.18 6.60 -4.99
CA SER A 221 11.61 6.53 -5.25
C SER A 221 11.92 7.01 -6.66
N ASP A 222 12.98 7.80 -6.82
CA ASP A 222 13.57 8.01 -8.14
C ASP A 222 13.95 6.67 -8.80
N PHE A 223 13.82 6.62 -10.12
CA PHE A 223 14.19 5.48 -10.94
C PHE A 223 15.71 5.23 -10.93
N ASP A 224 16.12 3.97 -10.75
CA ASP A 224 17.52 3.53 -10.86
C ASP A 224 17.58 2.10 -11.41
N ASN A 225 18.34 1.91 -12.50
CA ASN A 225 18.50 0.59 -13.16
C ASN A 225 19.11 -0.50 -12.25
N HIS A 226 19.93 -0.11 -11.28
CA HIS A 226 20.58 -1.04 -10.34
C HIS A 226 19.97 -0.99 -8.94
N ALA A 227 19.42 0.16 -8.57
CA ALA A 227 18.74 0.43 -7.31
C ALA A 227 19.59 0.03 -6.08
N LYS A 228 20.92 0.19 -6.14
CA LYS A 228 21.84 -0.31 -5.10
C LYS A 228 21.57 0.36 -3.75
N ASN A 229 21.37 1.67 -3.75
CA ASN A 229 21.16 2.45 -2.52
C ASN A 229 19.72 2.29 -2.01
N GLN A 230 18.76 2.08 -2.90
CA GLN A 230 17.37 1.77 -2.61
C GLN A 230 17.28 0.41 -1.91
N LYS A 231 17.90 -0.63 -2.48
CA LYS A 231 18.02 -1.96 -1.84
C LYS A 231 18.65 -1.86 -0.45
N ARG A 232 19.70 -1.05 -0.30
CA ARG A 232 20.34 -0.80 1.01
C ARG A 232 19.37 -0.18 2.02
N TYR A 233 18.62 0.85 1.63
CA TYR A 233 17.64 1.47 2.51
C TYR A 233 16.47 0.54 2.81
N TYR A 234 15.91 -0.15 1.81
CA TYR A 234 14.77 -1.03 1.99
C TYR A 234 15.11 -2.17 2.95
N THR A 235 16.27 -2.81 2.79
CA THR A 235 16.73 -3.83 3.74
C THR A 235 16.88 -3.25 5.16
N ALA A 236 17.47 -2.07 5.29
CA ALA A 236 17.68 -1.41 6.59
C ALA A 236 16.36 -1.08 7.30
N ALA A 237 15.42 -0.47 6.56
CA ALA A 237 14.11 -0.09 7.04
C ALA A 237 13.28 -1.32 7.42
N ILE A 238 13.25 -2.35 6.57
CA ILE A 238 12.56 -3.61 6.86
C ILE A 238 13.10 -4.24 8.14
N ASN A 239 14.42 -4.41 8.26
CA ASN A 239 15.03 -4.98 9.46
C ASN A 239 14.72 -4.14 10.72
N ALA A 240 14.74 -2.81 10.61
CA ALA A 240 14.44 -1.92 11.73
C ALA A 240 12.97 -1.99 12.18
N VAL A 241 12.03 -2.03 11.23
CA VAL A 241 10.60 -2.24 11.50
C VAL A 241 10.37 -3.62 12.13
N ARG A 242 10.94 -4.68 11.54
CA ARG A 242 10.75 -6.06 12.01
C ARG A 242 11.30 -6.32 13.40
N LYS A 243 12.34 -5.60 13.80
CA LYS A 243 12.90 -5.67 15.16
C LYS A 243 11.89 -5.27 16.24
N VAL A 244 10.91 -4.41 15.91
CA VAL A 244 9.93 -3.87 16.87
C VAL A 244 8.50 -4.33 16.62
N ASP A 245 8.12 -4.56 15.37
CA ASP A 245 6.87 -5.21 14.97
C ASP A 245 7.14 -6.22 13.84
N PRO A 246 7.25 -7.53 14.17
CA PRO A 246 7.53 -8.56 13.17
C PRO A 246 6.34 -8.87 12.25
N THR A 247 5.15 -8.28 12.50
CA THR A 247 3.90 -8.57 11.77
C THR A 247 3.48 -7.45 10.81
N LEU A 248 3.88 -6.20 11.08
CA LEU A 248 3.43 -5.01 10.34
C LEU A 248 3.85 -5.00 8.87
N PRO A 249 2.98 -5.05 7.87
CA PRO A 249 3.40 -5.06 6.46
C PRO A 249 4.26 -3.84 6.12
N VAL A 250 5.37 -4.07 5.42
CA VAL A 250 6.23 -2.99 4.93
C VAL A 250 5.93 -2.78 3.47
N VAL A 251 5.51 -1.57 3.12
CA VAL A 251 5.20 -1.16 1.76
C VAL A 251 6.41 -0.42 1.18
N ILE A 252 6.83 -0.78 -0.03
CA ILE A 252 7.96 -0.16 -0.72
C ILE A 252 7.52 0.48 -2.04
N SER A 253 8.11 1.62 -2.39
CA SER A 253 7.97 2.20 -3.73
C SER A 253 8.64 1.30 -4.77
N ASP A 254 7.97 1.08 -5.90
CA ASP A 254 8.52 0.34 -7.03
C ASP A 254 9.58 1.10 -7.84
N GLY A 255 9.80 2.39 -7.55
CA GLY A 255 10.72 3.23 -8.30
C GLY A 255 10.44 3.24 -9.81
N TRP A 256 9.16 3.13 -10.19
CA TRP A 256 8.68 3.06 -11.58
C TRP A 256 9.05 1.77 -12.34
N TRP A 257 9.50 0.72 -11.63
CA TRP A 257 9.79 -0.59 -12.21
C TRP A 257 9.40 -1.75 -11.27
N PRO A 258 8.11 -2.17 -11.28
CA PRO A 258 7.58 -3.25 -10.43
C PRO A 258 8.43 -4.53 -10.45
N ASP A 259 8.83 -5.00 -11.63
CA ASP A 259 9.51 -6.29 -11.78
C ASP A 259 10.90 -6.32 -11.11
N GLN A 260 11.60 -5.19 -11.04
CA GLN A 260 12.88 -5.10 -10.33
C GLN A 260 12.73 -5.49 -8.85
N TRP A 261 11.59 -5.16 -8.24
CA TRP A 261 11.31 -5.45 -6.84
C TRP A 261 10.71 -6.83 -6.62
N VAL A 262 9.98 -7.38 -7.59
CA VAL A 262 9.57 -8.80 -7.59
C VAL A 262 10.81 -9.69 -7.58
N GLN A 263 11.77 -9.42 -8.47
CA GLN A 263 13.04 -10.15 -8.52
C GLN A 263 13.81 -10.03 -7.20
N TRP A 264 13.93 -8.82 -6.66
CA TRP A 264 14.63 -8.58 -5.40
C TRP A 264 13.96 -9.28 -4.21
N ILE A 265 12.63 -9.26 -4.10
CA ILE A 265 11.90 -9.99 -3.05
C ILE A 265 12.16 -11.48 -3.16
N SER A 266 12.06 -12.06 -4.37
CA SER A 266 12.34 -13.47 -4.61
C SER A 266 13.78 -13.86 -4.22
N GLU A 267 14.77 -13.03 -4.56
CA GLU A 267 16.17 -13.22 -4.15
C GLU A 267 16.31 -13.21 -2.63
N GLN A 268 15.64 -12.30 -1.92
CA GLN A 268 15.71 -12.21 -0.46
C GLN A 268 15.00 -13.38 0.23
N GLU A 269 13.83 -13.79 -0.26
CA GLU A 269 13.07 -14.93 0.28
C GLU A 269 13.82 -16.26 0.14
N SER A 270 14.60 -16.42 -0.94
CA SER A 270 15.46 -17.59 -1.14
C SER A 270 16.49 -17.78 -0.02
N ARG A 271 16.84 -16.70 0.71
CA ARG A 271 17.85 -16.71 1.79
C ARG A 271 17.25 -17.01 3.16
N VAL A 272 16.02 -16.55 3.43
CA VAL A 272 15.38 -16.67 4.75
C VAL A 272 14.39 -17.83 4.87
N LYS A 273 13.99 -18.45 3.75
CA LYS A 273 13.01 -19.56 3.72
C LYS A 273 11.71 -19.24 4.48
N GLY A 274 11.08 -18.13 4.11
CA GLY A 274 9.74 -17.73 4.55
C GLY A 274 9.33 -16.37 3.99
N PRO A 275 8.07 -15.94 4.21
CA PRO A 275 7.55 -14.71 3.63
C PRO A 275 8.24 -13.48 4.22
N LEU A 276 8.65 -12.53 3.37
CA LEU A 276 9.15 -11.23 3.84
C LEU A 276 8.02 -10.30 4.28
N GLY A 277 6.79 -10.55 3.79
CA GLY A 277 5.62 -9.72 4.05
C GLY A 277 5.78 -8.28 3.54
N VAL A 278 6.56 -8.11 2.46
CA VAL A 278 6.73 -6.85 1.73
C VAL A 278 5.61 -6.71 0.71
N VAL A 279 5.09 -5.49 0.58
CA VAL A 279 4.09 -5.11 -0.41
C VAL A 279 4.72 -4.08 -1.34
N ILE A 280 4.58 -4.25 -2.65
CA ILE A 280 5.07 -3.29 -3.64
C ILE A 280 3.94 -2.29 -3.95
N ASP A 281 4.25 -1.01 -3.86
CA ASP A 281 3.36 0.07 -4.27
C ASP A 281 3.67 0.54 -5.69
N HIS A 282 2.65 0.53 -6.55
CA HIS A 282 2.70 1.00 -7.93
C HIS A 282 1.74 2.17 -8.15
N HIS A 283 2.22 3.27 -8.73
CA HIS A 283 1.40 4.45 -9.02
C HIS A 283 0.96 4.46 -10.49
N VAL A 284 -0.33 4.68 -10.73
CA VAL A 284 -0.93 4.62 -12.08
C VAL A 284 -1.55 5.97 -12.44
N TYR A 285 -0.78 6.77 -13.17
CA TYR A 285 -1.23 8.01 -13.80
C TYR A 285 -1.08 7.95 -15.32
N ARG A 286 -1.98 8.61 -16.05
CA ARG A 286 -1.98 8.68 -17.52
C ARG A 286 -2.10 10.12 -18.05
N CYS A 287 -1.62 11.08 -17.26
CA CYS A 287 -1.69 12.52 -17.58
C CYS A 287 -0.34 13.26 -17.55
N PHE A 288 0.75 12.61 -17.15
CA PHE A 288 2.05 13.28 -16.96
C PHE A 288 3.06 13.02 -18.09
N SER A 289 3.04 11.83 -18.70
CA SER A 289 4.02 11.45 -19.70
C SER A 289 3.69 12.05 -21.08
N ASN A 290 4.72 12.37 -21.86
CA ASN A 290 4.51 12.81 -23.25
C ASN A 290 3.94 11.69 -24.13
N ASP A 291 4.22 10.44 -23.79
CA ASP A 291 3.66 9.28 -24.48
C ASP A 291 2.14 9.21 -24.33
N ASP A 292 1.62 9.35 -23.10
CA ASP A 292 0.18 9.36 -22.85
C ASP A 292 -0.53 10.58 -23.44
N ARG A 293 0.10 11.76 -23.35
CA ARG A 293 -0.40 13.01 -23.96
C ARG A 293 -0.61 12.90 -25.46
N ASN A 294 0.12 12.01 -26.14
CA ASN A 294 0.03 11.79 -27.58
C ASN A 294 -1.00 10.75 -27.98
N LYS A 295 -1.60 10.03 -27.03
CA LYS A 295 -2.65 9.02 -27.26
C LYS A 295 -4.04 9.64 -27.17
N THR A 296 -5.03 8.99 -27.80
CA THR A 296 -6.46 9.24 -27.53
C THR A 296 -6.86 8.61 -26.18
N PRO A 297 -7.99 9.03 -25.57
CA PRO A 297 -8.50 8.38 -24.37
C PRO A 297 -8.71 6.86 -24.55
N GLN A 298 -9.28 6.44 -25.68
CA GLN A 298 -9.49 5.01 -25.96
C GLN A 298 -8.17 4.24 -26.03
N GLN A 299 -7.13 4.80 -26.67
CA GLN A 299 -5.80 4.17 -26.70
C GLN A 299 -5.19 4.02 -25.31
N ILE A 300 -5.41 4.98 -24.41
CA ILE A 300 -4.96 4.88 -23.02
C ILE A 300 -5.71 3.75 -22.31
N ILE A 301 -7.04 3.69 -22.44
CA ILE A 301 -7.89 2.64 -21.86
C ILE A 301 -7.43 1.25 -22.34
N ASP A 302 -7.23 1.08 -23.65
CA ASP A 302 -6.80 -0.20 -24.26
C ASP A 302 -5.40 -0.65 -23.83
N ASN A 303 -4.55 0.30 -23.41
CA ASN A 303 -3.19 0.01 -22.97
C ASN A 303 -3.11 -0.41 -21.51
N LEU A 304 -4.08 -0.07 -20.67
CA LEU A 304 -4.09 -0.43 -19.24
C LEU A 304 -3.92 -1.95 -19.03
N ASP A 305 -4.64 -2.78 -19.80
CA ASP A 305 -4.53 -4.23 -19.69
C ASP A 305 -3.14 -4.76 -20.10
N LYS A 306 -2.39 -4.00 -20.90
CA LYS A 306 -1.08 -4.39 -21.44
C LYS A 306 0.08 -3.94 -20.55
N ASP A 307 -0.08 -2.87 -19.78
CA ASP A 307 1.02 -2.23 -19.05
C ASP A 307 0.91 -2.31 -17.51
N VAL A 308 -0.30 -2.25 -16.93
CA VAL A 308 -0.46 -2.26 -15.47
C VAL A 308 -0.13 -3.64 -14.92
N LEU A 309 1.00 -3.73 -14.21
CA LEU A 309 1.48 -4.93 -13.51
C LEU A 309 1.50 -6.20 -14.40
N THR A 310 1.90 -6.03 -15.66
CA THR A 310 2.14 -7.14 -16.59
C THR A 310 3.61 -7.52 -16.64
N ASN A 311 3.93 -8.66 -17.26
CA ASN A 311 5.30 -9.10 -17.52
C ASN A 311 6.20 -9.21 -16.28
N LEU A 312 5.62 -9.56 -15.13
CA LEU A 312 6.36 -9.81 -13.90
C LEU A 312 7.03 -11.19 -13.93
N SER A 313 8.25 -11.28 -13.44
CA SER A 313 9.08 -12.48 -13.39
C SER A 313 8.70 -13.44 -12.25
N GLY A 314 7.73 -13.08 -11.42
CA GLY A 314 7.34 -13.82 -10.22
C GLY A 314 6.10 -13.24 -9.54
N THR A 315 5.85 -13.67 -8.31
CA THR A 315 4.71 -13.22 -7.50
C THR A 315 5.18 -12.30 -6.37
N ALA A 316 4.37 -11.29 -6.08
CA ALA A 316 4.48 -10.43 -4.91
C ALA A 316 3.09 -9.88 -4.56
N ASP A 317 2.94 -9.36 -3.35
CA ASP A 317 1.77 -8.60 -2.95
C ASP A 317 1.88 -7.17 -3.48
N PHE A 318 0.87 -6.71 -4.23
CA PHE A 318 0.84 -5.37 -4.83
C PHE A 318 -0.35 -4.56 -4.33
N ILE A 319 -0.11 -3.27 -4.10
CA ILE A 319 -1.14 -2.22 -4.09
C ILE A 319 -0.97 -1.28 -5.28
N VAL A 320 -2.06 -0.60 -5.66
CA VAL A 320 -1.98 0.66 -6.40
C VAL A 320 -2.20 1.80 -5.40
N GLY A 321 -1.14 2.34 -4.82
CA GLY A 321 -1.19 3.36 -3.76
C GLY A 321 -1.64 4.73 -4.25
N GLU A 322 -1.53 4.99 -5.56
CA GLU A 322 -2.03 6.21 -6.17
C GLU A 322 -2.54 5.96 -7.59
N TYR A 323 -3.73 6.50 -7.87
CA TYR A 323 -4.31 6.62 -9.21
C TYR A 323 -5.37 7.71 -9.20
N SER A 324 -5.72 8.22 -10.39
CA SER A 324 -6.85 9.13 -10.56
C SER A 324 -7.63 8.80 -11.84
N CYS A 325 -8.69 9.55 -12.12
CA CYS A 325 -9.46 9.41 -13.36
C CYS A 325 -9.12 10.50 -14.40
N VAL A 326 -7.95 11.13 -14.25
CA VAL A 326 -7.55 12.30 -15.04
C VAL A 326 -6.79 11.88 -16.29
N LEU A 327 -7.15 12.49 -17.41
CA LEU A 327 -6.39 12.47 -18.66
C LEU A 327 -5.98 13.89 -19.04
N ASP A 328 -4.84 14.04 -19.71
CA ASP A 328 -4.29 15.36 -20.09
C ASP A 328 -5.17 16.08 -21.12
N GLY A 329 -5.16 17.42 -21.12
CA GLY A 329 -5.90 18.22 -22.10
C GLY A 329 -5.54 17.88 -23.55
N ARG A 330 -4.26 17.60 -23.84
CA ARG A 330 -3.81 17.18 -25.17
C ARG A 330 -4.35 15.82 -25.58
N THR A 331 -4.65 14.95 -24.62
CA THR A 331 -5.35 13.69 -24.88
C THR A 331 -6.80 13.97 -25.25
N TRP A 332 -7.47 14.87 -24.54
CA TRP A 332 -8.86 15.28 -24.84
C TRP A 332 -9.02 15.99 -26.18
N GLU A 333 -8.04 16.79 -26.61
CA GLU A 333 -8.03 17.43 -27.94
C GLU A 333 -8.11 16.42 -29.10
N LYS A 334 -7.75 15.16 -28.85
CA LYS A 334 -7.77 14.06 -29.83
C LYS A 334 -9.08 13.26 -29.80
N SER A 335 -10.02 13.58 -28.93
CA SER A 335 -11.31 12.91 -28.82
C SER A 335 -12.48 13.84 -29.11
N LYS A 336 -13.55 13.28 -29.66
CA LYS A 336 -14.87 13.93 -29.81
C LYS A 336 -15.95 13.23 -28.97
N GLU A 337 -15.54 12.25 -28.17
CA GLU A 337 -16.44 11.44 -27.35
C GLU A 337 -16.93 12.23 -26.13
N ASP A 338 -18.01 11.74 -25.52
CA ASP A 338 -18.49 12.30 -24.27
C ASP A 338 -17.48 12.06 -23.15
N ARG A 339 -16.91 13.15 -22.62
CA ARG A 339 -15.88 13.10 -21.58
C ARG A 339 -16.33 12.33 -20.35
N ASN A 340 -17.59 12.48 -19.91
CA ASN A 340 -18.08 11.78 -18.71
C ASN A 340 -18.15 10.27 -18.92
N GLN A 341 -18.63 9.83 -20.09
CA GLN A 341 -18.69 8.40 -20.42
C GLN A 341 -17.29 7.78 -20.51
N VAL A 342 -16.35 8.48 -21.16
CA VAL A 342 -14.97 8.01 -21.32
C VAL A 342 -14.24 7.98 -19.98
N VAL A 343 -14.41 8.99 -19.12
CA VAL A 343 -13.84 8.99 -17.75
C VAL A 343 -14.40 7.85 -16.92
N ALA A 344 -15.71 7.58 -17.02
CA ALA A 344 -16.32 6.44 -16.34
C ALA A 344 -15.77 5.11 -16.85
N LEU A 345 -15.59 4.95 -18.17
CA LEU A 345 -14.98 3.76 -18.75
C LEU A 345 -13.51 3.58 -18.29
N TYR A 346 -12.74 4.67 -18.28
CA TYR A 346 -11.35 4.66 -17.83
C TYR A 346 -11.23 4.25 -16.35
N GLY A 347 -11.99 4.87 -15.46
CA GLY A 347 -11.98 4.54 -14.03
C GLY A 347 -12.45 3.11 -13.74
N LYS A 348 -13.47 2.60 -14.45
CA LYS A 348 -13.95 1.21 -14.32
C LYS A 348 -12.93 0.20 -14.80
N THR A 349 -12.27 0.50 -15.92
CA THR A 349 -11.21 -0.35 -16.47
C THR A 349 -10.03 -0.44 -15.50
N GLN A 350 -9.60 0.70 -14.93
CA GLN A 350 -8.61 0.73 -13.85
C GLN A 350 -9.07 -0.12 -12.65
N SER A 351 -10.30 0.11 -12.17
CA SER A 351 -10.86 -0.61 -11.01
C SER A 351 -10.82 -2.13 -11.20
N ARG A 352 -11.25 -2.64 -12.36
CA ARG A 352 -11.20 -4.06 -12.70
C ARG A 352 -9.77 -4.60 -12.67
N ILE A 353 -8.85 -3.93 -13.37
CA ILE A 353 -7.45 -4.36 -13.48
C ILE A 353 -6.77 -4.38 -12.10
N PHE A 354 -7.02 -3.38 -11.26
CA PHE A 354 -6.43 -3.31 -9.93
C PHE A 354 -6.99 -4.41 -9.03
N GLN A 355 -8.28 -4.71 -9.10
CA GLN A 355 -8.88 -5.83 -8.35
C GLN A 355 -8.29 -7.19 -8.77
N GLU A 356 -7.90 -7.35 -10.04
CA GLU A 356 -7.28 -8.58 -10.54
C GLU A 356 -5.79 -8.69 -10.17
N ARG A 357 -5.02 -7.58 -10.30
CA ARG A 357 -3.55 -7.60 -10.31
C ARG A 357 -2.89 -6.97 -9.08
N ALA A 358 -3.57 -6.04 -8.41
CA ALA A 358 -3.12 -5.38 -7.18
C ALA A 358 -4.01 -5.79 -5.99
N LYS A 359 -4.06 -7.10 -5.72
CA LYS A 359 -5.01 -7.70 -4.77
C LYS A 359 -4.89 -7.18 -3.34
N SER A 360 -3.77 -6.56 -2.95
CA SER A 360 -3.67 -5.97 -1.60
C SER A 360 -4.49 -4.68 -1.46
N GLY A 361 -4.81 -4.00 -2.57
CA GLY A 361 -5.71 -2.84 -2.56
C GLY A 361 -5.37 -1.76 -3.57
N SER A 362 -6.24 -0.77 -3.67
CA SER A 362 -6.02 0.44 -4.46
C SER A 362 -6.47 1.68 -3.68
N TYR A 363 -5.73 2.78 -3.81
CA TYR A 363 -5.96 4.02 -3.07
C TYR A 363 -6.08 5.18 -4.05
N PHE A 364 -7.29 5.74 -4.16
CA PHE A 364 -7.54 6.85 -5.08
C PHE A 364 -6.86 8.12 -4.58
N TRP A 365 -6.22 8.85 -5.49
CA TRP A 365 -5.64 10.17 -5.24
C TRP A 365 -6.57 11.26 -5.80
N THR A 366 -7.30 12.02 -4.98
CA THR A 366 -7.30 12.11 -3.50
C THR A 366 -8.70 12.31 -2.91
N TYR A 367 -8.84 12.28 -1.58
CA TYR A 367 -10.14 12.35 -0.90
C TYR A 367 -10.91 13.64 -1.17
N LYS A 368 -10.29 14.80 -0.90
CA LYS A 368 -10.93 16.11 -1.06
C LYS A 368 -9.93 17.23 -1.30
N PHE A 369 -10.46 18.36 -1.74
CA PHE A 369 -9.74 19.60 -2.03
C PHE A 369 -10.18 20.70 -1.06
N GLU A 370 -9.37 21.75 -0.94
CA GLU A 370 -9.72 22.96 -0.17
C GLU A 370 -10.95 23.64 -0.75
N TYR A 371 -11.03 23.69 -2.08
CA TYR A 371 -12.13 24.29 -2.83
C TYR A 371 -12.63 23.35 -3.93
N GLY A 372 -13.95 23.29 -4.10
CA GLY A 372 -14.59 22.44 -5.10
C GLY A 372 -14.54 20.95 -4.76
N ASP A 373 -14.89 20.11 -5.73
CA ASP A 373 -14.97 18.65 -5.55
C ASP A 373 -13.73 17.91 -6.09
N GLY A 374 -12.78 18.64 -6.71
CA GLY A 374 -11.57 18.07 -7.33
C GLY A 374 -11.79 17.47 -8.72
N GLY A 375 -13.01 17.43 -9.24
CA GLY A 375 -13.32 16.84 -10.55
C GLY A 375 -12.83 15.39 -10.66
N GLU A 376 -11.96 15.13 -11.64
CA GLU A 376 -11.38 13.80 -11.92
C GLU A 376 -10.27 13.39 -10.92
N TRP A 377 -9.80 14.33 -10.09
CA TRP A 377 -8.92 14.08 -8.94
C TRP A 377 -9.68 13.90 -7.63
N GLY A 378 -11.00 14.10 -7.63
CA GLY A 378 -11.82 14.02 -6.43
C GLY A 378 -12.41 12.63 -6.22
N PHE A 379 -12.12 12.00 -5.08
CA PHE A 379 -12.65 10.66 -4.78
C PHE A 379 -14.17 10.63 -4.73
N ARG A 380 -14.77 11.57 -3.99
CA ARG A 380 -16.23 11.67 -3.84
C ARG A 380 -16.96 11.77 -5.19
N PRO A 381 -16.66 12.76 -6.05
CA PRO A 381 -17.39 12.87 -7.31
C PRO A 381 -17.08 11.74 -8.30
N MET A 382 -15.89 11.12 -8.26
CA MET A 382 -15.60 9.94 -9.09
C MET A 382 -16.37 8.71 -8.63
N LEU A 383 -16.49 8.49 -7.33
CA LEU A 383 -17.24 7.37 -6.79
C LEU A 383 -18.74 7.55 -7.00
N GLU A 384 -19.29 8.74 -6.77
CA GLU A 384 -20.72 9.02 -6.91
C GLU A 384 -21.20 9.00 -8.37
N ARG A 385 -20.32 9.32 -9.32
CA ARG A 385 -20.59 9.15 -10.76
C ARG A 385 -20.41 7.71 -11.26
N GLY A 386 -20.00 6.79 -10.40
CA GLY A 386 -19.75 5.40 -10.77
C GLY A 386 -18.53 5.22 -11.67
N CYS A 387 -17.57 6.15 -11.62
CA CYS A 387 -16.30 6.02 -12.34
C CYS A 387 -15.35 5.05 -11.63
N ILE A 388 -15.46 4.89 -10.31
CA ILE A 388 -14.65 3.95 -9.51
C ILE A 388 -15.55 2.81 -9.04
N GLU A 389 -15.07 1.58 -9.19
CA GLU A 389 -15.80 0.38 -8.73
C GLU A 389 -15.08 -0.26 -7.55
N ARG A 390 -15.81 -0.38 -6.44
CA ARG A 390 -15.35 -1.11 -5.25
C ARG A 390 -15.49 -2.63 -5.48
N PRO A 391 -14.63 -3.46 -4.85
CA PRO A 391 -14.81 -4.91 -4.85
C PRO A 391 -16.15 -5.31 -4.23
N ALA A 392 -16.73 -6.40 -4.74
CA ALA A 392 -17.92 -7.01 -4.13
C ALA A 392 -17.60 -7.56 -2.73
N LYS A 393 -18.51 -7.30 -1.79
CA LYS A 393 -18.44 -7.87 -0.43
C LYS A 393 -18.75 -9.35 -0.46
N LEU A 394 -17.98 -10.12 0.31
CA LEU A 394 -18.13 -11.57 0.40
C LEU A 394 -19.17 -11.97 1.45
N LYS A 395 -20.00 -12.97 1.13
CA LYS A 395 -20.90 -13.63 2.10
C LYS A 395 -20.11 -14.43 3.14
N GLY A 396 -20.18 -14.02 4.41
CA GLY A 396 -19.45 -14.63 5.53
C GLY A 396 -20.05 -15.91 6.13
N ASP A 397 -21.01 -16.54 5.45
CA ASP A 397 -21.88 -17.60 5.98
C ASP A 397 -21.96 -18.85 5.10
N LEU A 398 -21.08 -19.01 4.11
CA LEU A 398 -21.02 -20.25 3.31
C LEU A 398 -20.79 -21.48 4.20
N THR A 399 -21.56 -22.53 3.94
CA THR A 399 -21.63 -23.76 4.74
C THR A 399 -20.54 -24.77 4.42
N ASP A 400 -20.35 -25.74 5.33
CA ASP A 400 -19.43 -26.85 5.12
C ASP A 400 -19.86 -27.77 3.97
N ASP A 401 -21.17 -27.89 3.69
CA ASP A 401 -21.67 -28.65 2.55
C ASP A 401 -21.27 -28.01 1.22
N GLN A 402 -21.35 -26.67 1.12
CA GLN A 402 -20.87 -25.93 -0.04
C GLN A 402 -19.36 -26.07 -0.22
N MET A 403 -18.60 -26.01 0.88
CA MET A 403 -17.15 -26.27 0.85
C MET A 403 -16.86 -27.68 0.34
N ASN A 404 -17.50 -28.70 0.91
CA ASN A 404 -17.26 -30.10 0.59
C ASN A 404 -17.61 -30.41 -0.87
N ALA A 405 -18.72 -29.88 -1.39
CA ALA A 405 -19.07 -30.03 -2.81
C ALA A 405 -18.00 -29.43 -3.74
N SER A 406 -17.47 -28.26 -3.38
CA SER A 406 -16.41 -27.58 -4.13
C SER A 406 -15.08 -28.33 -4.08
N LEU A 407 -14.74 -28.82 -2.88
CA LEU A 407 -13.55 -29.63 -2.62
C LEU A 407 -13.58 -30.91 -3.45
N GLU A 408 -14.67 -31.69 -3.42
CA GLU A 408 -14.76 -32.95 -4.15
C GLU A 408 -14.57 -32.75 -5.66
N ARG A 409 -15.21 -31.74 -6.24
CA ARG A 409 -15.03 -31.37 -7.64
C ARG A 409 -13.56 -31.04 -7.97
N ARG A 410 -12.96 -30.10 -7.22
CA ARG A 410 -11.60 -29.62 -7.49
C ARG A 410 -10.52 -30.66 -7.19
N TYR A 411 -10.75 -31.49 -6.18
CA TYR A 411 -9.89 -32.62 -5.88
C TYR A 411 -9.92 -33.63 -7.01
N SER A 412 -11.11 -34.01 -7.52
CA SER A 412 -11.22 -34.93 -8.65
C SER A 412 -10.54 -34.38 -9.91
N ASP A 413 -10.75 -33.10 -10.25
CA ASP A 413 -10.06 -32.43 -11.37
C ASP A 413 -8.53 -32.53 -11.21
N HIS A 414 -8.02 -32.21 -10.02
CA HIS A 414 -6.58 -32.24 -9.71
C HIS A 414 -6.01 -33.66 -9.83
N THR A 415 -6.63 -34.65 -9.19
CA THR A 415 -6.11 -36.03 -9.21
C THR A 415 -6.17 -36.63 -10.61
N ASN A 416 -7.25 -36.38 -11.35
CA ASN A 416 -7.40 -36.89 -12.71
C ASN A 416 -6.34 -36.30 -13.64
N TYR A 417 -6.10 -34.98 -13.55
CA TYR A 417 -5.08 -34.32 -14.35
C TYR A 417 -3.70 -34.89 -14.08
N TRP A 418 -3.25 -34.93 -12.82
CA TRP A 418 -1.88 -35.36 -12.50
C TRP A 418 -1.65 -36.85 -12.72
N SER A 419 -2.66 -37.69 -12.45
CA SER A 419 -2.58 -39.13 -12.77
C SER A 419 -2.48 -39.39 -14.28
N GLN A 420 -3.07 -38.53 -15.12
CA GLN A 420 -2.93 -38.63 -16.58
C GLN A 420 -1.58 -38.10 -17.08
N GLN A 421 -1.11 -36.97 -16.53
CA GLN A 421 0.17 -36.39 -16.94
C GLN A 421 1.38 -37.23 -16.49
N CYS A 422 1.29 -37.87 -15.34
CA CYS A 422 2.39 -38.64 -14.76
C CYS A 422 1.88 -39.96 -14.14
N PRO A 423 1.48 -40.96 -14.95
CA PRO A 423 0.77 -42.16 -14.47
C PRO A 423 1.60 -43.08 -13.57
N ASN A 424 2.93 -42.94 -13.58
CA ASN A 424 3.84 -43.75 -12.76
C ASN A 424 4.31 -43.01 -11.49
N GLU A 425 3.87 -41.77 -11.29
CA GLU A 425 4.26 -40.97 -10.14
C GLU A 425 3.28 -41.19 -8.99
N SER A 426 3.80 -41.43 -7.78
CA SER A 426 3.00 -41.50 -6.56
C SER A 426 2.97 -40.14 -5.88
N PHE A 427 1.94 -39.36 -6.20
CA PHE A 427 1.69 -38.04 -5.62
C PHE A 427 1.15 -38.10 -4.17
N GLU A 428 1.18 -36.97 -3.46
CA GLU A 428 0.70 -36.83 -2.08
C GLU A 428 -0.63 -36.05 -2.02
N HIS A 429 -1.59 -36.37 -2.89
CA HIS A 429 -2.79 -35.56 -3.15
C HIS A 429 -3.62 -35.15 -1.93
N GLN A 430 -3.47 -35.84 -0.79
CA GLN A 430 -4.03 -35.38 0.49
C GLN A 430 -3.59 -33.95 0.84
N ARG A 431 -2.37 -33.56 0.47
CA ARG A 431 -1.86 -32.18 0.63
C ARG A 431 -2.77 -31.16 -0.06
N PHE A 432 -3.27 -31.47 -1.26
CA PHE A 432 -4.23 -30.62 -1.96
C PHE A 432 -5.52 -30.42 -1.14
N LYS A 433 -6.08 -31.49 -0.56
CA LYS A 433 -7.28 -31.40 0.28
C LYS A 433 -7.02 -30.51 1.50
N ASP A 434 -5.91 -30.73 2.19
CA ASP A 434 -5.52 -29.97 3.37
C ASP A 434 -5.37 -28.47 3.04
N GLY A 435 -4.71 -28.17 1.91
CA GLY A 435 -4.59 -26.82 1.38
C GLY A 435 -5.93 -26.19 1.08
N PHE A 436 -6.79 -26.89 0.33
CA PHE A 436 -8.11 -26.40 -0.07
C PHE A 436 -8.98 -26.02 1.13
N VAL A 437 -9.08 -26.92 2.12
CA VAL A 437 -9.85 -26.65 3.34
C VAL A 437 -9.27 -25.44 4.06
N ARG A 438 -7.95 -25.33 4.23
CA ARG A 438 -7.33 -24.16 4.88
C ARG A 438 -7.62 -22.86 4.11
N GLY A 439 -7.55 -22.90 2.78
CA GLY A 439 -7.77 -21.73 1.93
C GLY A 439 -9.20 -21.23 2.00
N TRP A 440 -10.16 -22.16 1.95
CA TRP A 440 -11.57 -21.85 2.15
C TRP A 440 -11.84 -21.24 3.53
N ARG A 441 -11.29 -21.84 4.59
CA ARG A 441 -11.45 -21.34 5.96
C ARG A 441 -10.79 -19.98 6.17
N ASP A 442 -9.64 -19.73 5.55
CA ASP A 442 -9.00 -18.42 5.55
C ASP A 442 -9.92 -17.38 4.88
N ALA A 443 -10.40 -17.63 3.67
CA ALA A 443 -11.30 -16.71 2.97
C ALA A 443 -12.60 -16.45 3.76
N LEU A 444 -13.19 -17.50 4.37
CA LEU A 444 -14.34 -17.38 5.27
C LEU A 444 -14.04 -16.51 6.49
N SER A 445 -12.87 -16.64 7.10
CA SER A 445 -12.50 -15.83 8.27
C SER A 445 -12.43 -14.34 7.94
N PHE A 446 -11.96 -13.97 6.74
CA PHE A 446 -11.96 -12.58 6.28
C PHE A 446 -13.37 -12.10 5.98
N ALA A 447 -14.19 -12.90 5.28
CA ALA A 447 -15.54 -12.51 4.91
C ALA A 447 -16.47 -12.30 6.11
N LYS A 448 -16.27 -13.05 7.21
CA LYS A 448 -16.97 -12.81 8.48
C LYS A 448 -16.73 -11.40 9.04
N PHE A 449 -15.60 -10.78 8.70
CA PHE A 449 -15.31 -9.39 9.06
C PHE A 449 -15.81 -8.45 7.95
N ASN A 450 -17.07 -8.01 8.05
CA ASN A 450 -17.65 -7.00 7.15
C ASN A 450 -17.51 -7.33 5.65
N GLY A 451 -17.57 -8.61 5.29
CA GLY A 451 -17.42 -9.08 3.90
C GLY A 451 -16.05 -8.82 3.29
N SER A 452 -15.00 -8.69 4.11
CA SER A 452 -13.63 -8.45 3.64
C SER A 452 -13.08 -9.61 2.84
N ARG A 453 -12.18 -9.29 1.90
CA ARG A 453 -11.48 -10.24 1.02
C ARG A 453 -10.01 -10.35 1.44
N LEU A 454 -9.41 -11.53 1.33
CA LEU A 454 -7.96 -11.69 1.50
C LEU A 454 -7.22 -11.00 0.33
N GLY A 455 -6.34 -10.05 0.64
CA GLY A 455 -5.64 -9.24 -0.36
C GLY A 455 -4.15 -9.50 -0.49
N ARG A 456 -3.44 -9.72 0.62
CA ARG A 456 -2.02 -10.11 0.65
C ARG A 456 -1.86 -11.62 0.46
N VAL A 457 -2.35 -12.10 -0.68
CA VAL A 457 -2.49 -13.52 -0.99
C VAL A 457 -1.12 -14.20 -1.04
N ASP A 458 -0.08 -13.54 -1.55
CA ASP A 458 1.24 -14.14 -1.71
C ASP A 458 1.91 -14.40 -0.35
N ALA A 459 2.02 -13.38 0.51
CA ALA A 459 2.57 -13.55 1.85
C ALA A 459 1.73 -14.50 2.72
N TRP A 460 0.40 -14.49 2.56
CA TRP A 460 -0.50 -15.38 3.29
C TRP A 460 -0.29 -16.84 2.90
N LYS A 461 -0.23 -17.14 1.59
CA LYS A 461 0.03 -18.49 1.09
C LYS A 461 1.39 -19.01 1.55
N LYS A 462 2.45 -18.20 1.41
CA LYS A 462 3.80 -18.55 1.88
C LYS A 462 3.81 -18.86 3.38
N THR A 463 3.11 -18.06 4.19
CA THR A 463 2.94 -18.34 5.63
C THR A 463 2.28 -19.71 5.87
N ARG A 464 1.20 -20.02 5.16
CA ARG A 464 0.48 -21.30 5.30
C ARG A 464 1.29 -22.50 4.79
N VAL A 465 2.08 -22.32 3.74
CA VAL A 465 2.99 -23.35 3.21
C VAL A 465 4.10 -23.64 4.22
N ASP A 466 4.73 -22.61 4.80
CA ASP A 466 5.74 -22.79 5.83
C ASP A 466 5.20 -23.52 7.07
N GLN A 467 3.97 -23.19 7.49
CA GLN A 467 3.29 -23.89 8.58
C GLN A 467 3.06 -25.37 8.23
N HIS A 468 2.55 -25.66 7.03
CA HIS A 468 2.35 -27.02 6.56
C HIS A 468 3.64 -27.84 6.52
N ILE A 469 4.74 -27.24 6.05
CA ILE A 469 6.07 -27.88 6.05
C ILE A 469 6.52 -28.23 7.48
N LYS A 470 6.29 -27.33 8.44
CA LYS A 470 6.64 -27.57 9.85
C LYS A 470 5.79 -28.67 10.49
N ASP A 471 4.50 -28.70 10.19
CA ASP A 471 3.53 -29.59 10.85
C ASP A 471 3.47 -30.98 10.20
N ARG A 472 3.61 -31.05 8.87
CA ARG A 472 3.40 -32.26 8.04
C ARG A 472 4.64 -32.70 7.26
N GLY A 473 5.75 -32.00 7.44
CA GLY A 473 6.99 -32.23 6.70
C GLY A 473 6.98 -31.59 5.30
N GLY A 474 8.18 -31.19 4.85
CA GLY A 474 8.41 -30.75 3.48
C GLY A 474 8.43 -31.92 2.49
N GLY A 475 8.84 -31.66 1.25
CA GLY A 475 8.97 -32.68 0.23
C GLY A 475 8.69 -32.17 -1.18
N LYS A 476 8.85 -33.05 -2.17
CA LYS A 476 8.65 -32.74 -3.59
C LYS A 476 7.24 -32.25 -3.91
N TYR A 477 6.24 -32.68 -3.13
CA TYR A 477 4.81 -32.45 -3.42
C TYR A 477 4.17 -31.36 -2.55
N VAL A 478 4.96 -30.51 -1.87
CA VAL A 478 4.41 -29.37 -1.11
C VAL A 478 3.59 -28.43 -2.00
N TRP A 479 3.91 -28.34 -3.29
CA TRP A 479 3.16 -27.54 -4.26
C TRP A 479 1.68 -27.97 -4.38
N GLU A 480 1.33 -29.22 -4.06
CA GLU A 480 -0.08 -29.66 -4.06
C GLU A 480 -0.88 -28.96 -2.97
N TYR A 481 -0.27 -28.74 -1.79
CA TYR A 481 -0.88 -27.97 -0.71
C TYR A 481 -1.08 -26.51 -1.13
N GLU A 482 -0.06 -25.89 -1.74
CA GLU A 482 -0.18 -24.51 -2.21
C GLU A 482 -1.26 -24.37 -3.30
N GLN A 483 -1.34 -25.32 -4.23
CA GLN A 483 -2.37 -25.34 -5.26
C GLN A 483 -3.77 -25.50 -4.64
N GLY A 484 -3.92 -26.43 -3.69
CA GLY A 484 -5.16 -26.61 -2.94
C GLY A 484 -5.57 -25.32 -2.24
N LEU A 485 -4.64 -24.69 -1.52
CA LEU A 485 -4.82 -23.43 -0.80
C LEU A 485 -5.33 -22.31 -1.70
N GLN A 486 -4.69 -22.13 -2.86
CA GLN A 486 -5.13 -21.15 -3.85
C GLN A 486 -6.55 -21.45 -4.37
N GLN A 487 -6.86 -22.73 -4.65
CA GLN A 487 -8.18 -23.12 -5.15
C GLN A 487 -9.26 -22.95 -4.10
N GLY A 488 -8.99 -23.25 -2.83
CA GLY A 488 -9.93 -23.04 -1.73
C GLY A 488 -10.32 -21.57 -1.57
N ILE A 489 -9.33 -20.66 -1.68
CA ILE A 489 -9.58 -19.21 -1.66
C ILE A 489 -10.44 -18.80 -2.87
N SER A 490 -10.03 -19.19 -4.08
CA SER A 490 -10.72 -18.80 -5.31
C SER A 490 -12.16 -19.32 -5.39
N GLU A 491 -12.42 -20.57 -4.97
CA GLU A 491 -13.76 -21.16 -4.97
C GLU A 491 -14.68 -20.49 -3.96
N TYR A 492 -14.16 -20.20 -2.76
CA TYR A 492 -14.91 -19.44 -1.76
C TYR A 492 -15.31 -18.07 -2.33
N GLU A 493 -14.33 -17.33 -2.87
CA GLU A 493 -14.56 -15.99 -3.41
C GLU A 493 -15.57 -15.99 -4.56
N ALA A 494 -15.50 -16.97 -5.47
CA ALA A 494 -16.46 -17.09 -6.58
C ALA A 494 -17.90 -17.30 -6.10
N GLN A 495 -18.10 -18.12 -5.06
CA GLN A 495 -19.43 -18.39 -4.51
C GLN A 495 -19.93 -17.25 -3.60
N ALA A 496 -19.03 -16.69 -2.79
CA ALA A 496 -19.37 -15.64 -1.83
C ALA A 496 -19.58 -14.27 -2.47
N SER A 497 -19.11 -14.06 -3.72
CA SER A 497 -19.35 -12.83 -4.50
C SER A 497 -20.64 -12.87 -5.34
N SER A 498 -21.36 -14.00 -5.35
CA SER A 498 -22.57 -14.24 -6.17
C SER A 498 -23.87 -13.77 -5.53
#